data_AF-A0A6J7H0I7-F1
#
_entry.id   AF-A0A6J7H0I7-F1
#
_cell.length_a   1.000
_cell.length_b   1.000
_cell.length_c   1.000
_cell.angle_alpha   90.00
_cell.angle_beta   90.00
_cell.angle_gamma   90.00
#
_symmetry.space_group_name_H-M   'P 1'
#
loop_
_entity.id
_entity.type
_entity.pdbx_description
1 polymer ?
#
loop_
_entity_poly.entity_id
_entity_poly.type
_entity_poly.pdbx_seq_one_letter_code
_entity_poly.pdbx_strand_id
1 'polypeptide(L)'
;MKAFTLSSRKWPHLAQRDAVLLRASLGRFGDDTAAQRSDEDTIDVALADLATVSGIGTRPLAVTVQRWPGGLPQYAPGHLDRVAAIESGVSELAGLAVTGAWQRGVGVPACIASATTAAARLVEVAR
;
A
#
# COMPACT_ATOMS: atom_id res chain seq x y z
N MET A 1 -13.19 6.25 -8.46
CA MET A 1 -11.78 5.84 -8.66
C MET A 1 -10.81 6.61 -7.77
N LYS A 2 -9.65 6.04 -7.36
CA LYS A 2 -8.51 6.81 -6.80
C LYS A 2 -7.44 7.10 -7.85
N ALA A 3 -7.03 6.10 -8.62
CA ALA A 3 -6.02 6.27 -9.67
C ALA A 3 -6.07 5.16 -10.72
N PHE A 4 -5.68 5.51 -11.95
CA PHE A 4 -5.28 4.55 -12.97
C PHE A 4 -3.78 4.67 -13.24
N THR A 5 -3.10 3.54 -13.36
CA THR A 5 -1.71 3.46 -13.79
C THR A 5 -1.63 2.63 -15.05
N LEU A 6 -1.17 3.26 -16.14
CA LEU A 6 -0.89 2.57 -17.40
C LEU A 6 0.45 1.83 -17.26
N SER A 7 0.40 0.61 -16.73
CA SER A 7 1.58 -0.13 -16.34
C SER A 7 2.51 -0.43 -17.51
N SER A 8 1.97 -0.84 -18.65
CA SER A 8 2.80 -1.06 -19.84
C SER A 8 3.52 0.21 -20.34
N ARG A 9 3.05 1.43 -19.98
CA ARG A 9 3.77 2.67 -20.31
C ARG A 9 4.90 3.01 -19.33
N LYS A 10 4.83 2.53 -18.10
CA LYS A 10 5.82 2.81 -17.06
C LYS A 10 6.95 1.77 -17.02
N TRP A 11 6.64 0.53 -17.37
CA TRP A 11 7.56 -0.60 -17.23
C TRP A 11 7.74 -1.30 -18.58
N PRO A 12 8.86 -1.06 -19.32
CA PRO A 12 9.02 -1.52 -20.71
C PRO A 12 8.84 -3.02 -20.91
N HIS A 13 9.26 -3.86 -19.97
CA HIS A 13 9.09 -5.31 -20.04
C HIS A 13 7.60 -5.74 -20.01
N LEU A 14 6.70 -4.90 -19.50
CA LEU A 14 5.25 -5.14 -19.56
C LEU A 14 4.63 -4.67 -20.88
N ALA A 15 5.32 -3.83 -21.65
CA ALA A 15 4.89 -3.42 -23.00
C ALA A 15 5.16 -4.50 -24.05
N GLN A 16 6.11 -5.41 -23.78
CA GLN A 16 6.49 -6.51 -24.67
C GLN A 16 5.50 -7.69 -24.64
N ARG A 17 4.46 -7.63 -23.79
CA ARG A 17 3.43 -8.66 -23.70
C ARG A 17 2.36 -8.43 -24.77
N ASP A 18 1.58 -9.47 -25.07
CA ASP A 18 0.50 -9.42 -26.08
C ASP A 18 -0.71 -8.57 -25.65
N ALA A 19 -0.69 -7.99 -24.45
CA ALA A 19 -1.76 -7.16 -23.91
C ALA A 19 -1.22 -5.99 -23.10
N VAL A 20 -1.96 -4.88 -23.11
CA VAL A 20 -1.69 -3.71 -22.26
C VAL A 20 -2.12 -4.00 -20.83
N LEU A 21 -1.20 -3.80 -19.88
CA LEU A 21 -1.51 -3.88 -18.45
C LEU A 21 -1.84 -2.49 -17.90
N LEU A 22 -2.98 -2.40 -17.22
CA LEU A 22 -3.46 -1.23 -16.51
C LEU A 22 -3.81 -1.64 -15.08
N ARG A 23 -3.44 -0.80 -14.10
CA ARG A 23 -3.83 -0.98 -12.70
C ARG A 23 -4.79 0.12 -12.28
N ALA A 24 -5.98 -0.26 -11.83
CA ALA A 24 -6.89 0.63 -11.13
C ALA A 24 -6.64 0.55 -9.62
N SER A 25 -6.76 1.66 -8.91
CA SER A 25 -6.74 1.71 -7.45
C SER A 25 -8.02 2.37 -6.97
N LEU A 26 -8.74 1.69 -6.09
CA LEU A 26 -10.02 2.13 -5.54
C LEU A 26 -9.92 2.25 -4.02
N GLY A 27 -10.87 2.98 -3.42
CA GLY A 27 -10.91 3.24 -1.98
C GLY A 27 -10.28 4.58 -1.59
N ARG A 28 -10.76 5.12 -0.48
CA ARG A 28 -10.29 6.34 0.18
C ARG A 28 -10.43 6.19 1.69
N PHE A 29 -9.68 6.98 2.45
CA PHE A 29 -9.80 6.99 3.90
C PHE A 29 -11.22 7.36 4.33
N GLY A 30 -11.76 6.63 5.32
CA GLY A 30 -13.11 6.84 5.85
C GLY A 30 -14.24 6.31 4.94
N ASP A 31 -13.92 5.58 3.87
CA ASP A 31 -14.92 4.99 2.97
C ASP A 31 -14.66 3.51 2.76
N ASP A 32 -15.53 2.70 3.35
CA ASP A 32 -15.44 1.23 3.32
C ASP A 32 -16.21 0.62 2.14
N THR A 33 -16.86 1.42 1.30
CA THR A 33 -17.70 0.90 0.19
C THR A 33 -16.90 0.04 -0.78
N ALA A 34 -15.65 0.43 -1.07
CA ALA A 34 -14.77 -0.32 -1.95
C ALA A 34 -14.38 -1.69 -1.37
N ALA A 35 -14.34 -1.84 -0.04
CA ALA A 35 -14.01 -3.11 0.60
C ALA A 35 -15.20 -4.08 0.57
N GLN A 36 -16.43 -3.57 0.53
CA GLN A 36 -17.67 -4.36 0.63
C GLN A 36 -18.26 -4.77 -0.73
N ARG A 37 -17.85 -4.14 -1.84
CA ARG A 37 -18.31 -4.49 -3.19
C ARG A 37 -17.87 -5.90 -3.59
N SER A 38 -18.68 -6.55 -4.43
CA SER A 38 -18.28 -7.75 -5.17
C SER A 38 -17.11 -7.45 -6.12
N ASP A 39 -16.49 -8.50 -6.66
CA ASP A 39 -15.45 -8.32 -7.68
C ASP A 39 -16.06 -7.74 -8.95
N GLU A 40 -17.23 -8.23 -9.36
CA GLU A 40 -17.97 -7.77 -10.52
C GLU A 40 -18.28 -6.28 -10.44
N ASP A 41 -18.87 -5.81 -9.34
CA ASP A 41 -19.19 -4.38 -9.15
C ASP A 41 -17.91 -3.52 -9.11
N THR A 42 -16.83 -4.06 -8.54
CA THR A 42 -15.53 -3.37 -8.50
C THR A 42 -14.97 -3.17 -9.91
N ILE A 43 -15.11 -4.18 -10.77
CA ILE A 43 -14.65 -4.16 -12.16
C ILE A 43 -15.51 -3.18 -12.97
N ASP A 44 -16.83 -3.26 -12.84
CA ASP A 44 -17.77 -2.41 -13.58
C ASP A 44 -17.56 -0.93 -13.27
N VAL A 45 -17.42 -0.58 -11.98
CA VAL A 45 -17.08 0.79 -11.57
C VAL A 45 -15.73 1.22 -12.15
N ALA A 46 -14.73 0.33 -12.16
CA ALA A 46 -13.42 0.67 -12.70
C ALA A 46 -13.44 0.89 -14.22
N LEU A 47 -14.20 0.10 -14.96
CA LEU A 47 -14.34 0.25 -16.41
C LEU A 47 -15.17 1.48 -16.78
N ALA A 48 -16.24 1.78 -16.03
CA ALA A 48 -17.04 2.99 -16.21
C ALA A 48 -16.20 4.26 -15.96
N ASP A 49 -15.44 4.28 -14.85
CA ASP A 49 -14.53 5.39 -14.54
C ASP A 49 -13.42 5.50 -15.61
N LEU A 50 -12.89 4.38 -16.11
CA LEU A 50 -11.86 4.38 -17.17
C LEU A 50 -12.41 4.97 -18.47
N ALA A 51 -13.60 4.54 -18.90
CA ALA A 51 -14.25 5.07 -20.09
C ALA A 51 -14.52 6.57 -19.95
N THR A 52 -14.94 7.01 -18.76
CA THR A 52 -15.18 8.43 -18.45
C THR A 52 -13.93 9.29 -18.63
N VAL A 53 -12.77 8.83 -18.13
CA VAL A 53 -11.53 9.64 -18.17
C VAL A 53 -10.72 9.48 -19.46
N SER A 54 -10.90 8.38 -20.19
CA SER A 54 -10.10 8.06 -21.39
C SER A 54 -10.89 8.10 -22.71
N GLY A 55 -12.22 8.08 -22.65
CA GLY A 55 -13.08 7.89 -23.82
C GLY A 55 -13.06 6.47 -24.39
N ILE A 56 -12.34 5.53 -23.76
CA ILE A 56 -12.16 4.17 -24.27
C ILE A 56 -13.14 3.23 -23.54
N GLY A 57 -14.13 2.74 -24.28
CA GLY A 57 -14.90 1.56 -23.89
C GLY A 57 -14.13 0.30 -24.25
N THR A 58 -13.86 -0.58 -23.29
CA THR A 58 -13.11 -1.82 -23.53
C THR A 58 -13.61 -2.94 -22.63
N ARG A 59 -13.39 -4.18 -23.07
CA ARG A 59 -13.58 -5.39 -22.27
C ARG A 59 -12.20 -5.98 -21.94
N PRO A 60 -11.85 -6.17 -20.66
CA PRO A 60 -10.55 -6.71 -20.30
C PRO A 60 -10.42 -8.17 -20.72
N LEU A 61 -9.22 -8.55 -21.20
CA LEU A 61 -8.88 -9.95 -21.55
C LEU A 61 -8.78 -10.84 -20.30
N ALA A 62 -8.28 -10.26 -19.20
CA ALA A 62 -8.16 -10.90 -17.90
C ALA A 62 -8.21 -9.82 -16.80
N VAL A 63 -8.73 -10.19 -15.63
CA VAL A 63 -8.83 -9.29 -14.48
C VAL A 63 -8.43 -10.02 -13.21
N THR A 64 -7.81 -9.30 -12.27
CA THR A 64 -7.57 -9.77 -10.92
C THR A 64 -7.92 -8.65 -9.95
N VAL A 65 -8.82 -8.92 -9.01
CA VAL A 65 -9.17 -8.01 -7.93
C VAL A 65 -8.44 -8.45 -6.67
N GLN A 66 -7.80 -7.50 -5.99
CA GLN A 66 -7.13 -7.74 -4.71
C GLN A 66 -7.51 -6.65 -3.71
N ARG A 67 -7.96 -7.07 -2.53
CA ARG A 67 -8.36 -6.18 -1.43
C ARG A 67 -7.27 -6.13 -0.37
N TRP A 68 -7.12 -4.96 0.26
CA TRP A 68 -6.13 -4.71 1.32
C TRP A 68 -6.77 -4.04 2.55
N PRO A 69 -7.64 -4.74 3.30
CA PRO A 69 -8.20 -4.19 4.55
C PRO A 69 -7.08 -3.85 5.53
N GLY A 70 -7.07 -2.62 6.06
CA GLY A 70 -6.00 -2.15 6.93
C GLY A 70 -4.61 -2.08 6.26
N GLY A 71 -4.52 -2.17 4.93
CA GLY A 71 -3.24 -2.30 4.22
C GLY A 71 -2.37 -1.04 4.19
N LEU A 72 -2.90 0.12 4.58
CA LEU A 72 -2.16 1.37 4.63
C LEU A 72 -2.34 2.05 6.00
N PRO A 73 -1.29 2.09 6.84
CA PRO A 73 -1.29 2.86 8.09
C PRO A 73 -1.68 4.33 7.84
N GLN A 74 -2.53 4.87 8.72
CA GLN A 74 -2.98 6.26 8.66
C GLN A 74 -2.35 7.05 9.82
N TYR A 75 -1.49 7.99 9.50
CA TYR A 75 -0.81 8.82 10.50
C TYR A 75 -1.68 10.04 10.81
N ALA A 76 -2.49 9.95 11.85
CA ALA A 76 -3.27 11.06 12.36
C ALA A 76 -2.39 12.08 13.13
N PRO A 77 -2.88 13.31 13.40
CA PRO A 77 -2.20 14.22 14.34
C PRO A 77 -1.84 13.51 15.66
N GLY A 78 -0.64 13.79 16.18
CA GLY A 78 -0.06 13.11 17.35
C GLY A 78 0.55 11.74 17.07
N HIS A 79 0.62 11.29 15.81
CA HIS A 79 1.20 9.99 15.46
C HIS A 79 2.64 9.83 15.95
N LEU A 80 3.50 10.83 15.74
CA LEU A 80 4.90 10.74 16.15
C LEU A 80 5.08 10.66 17.66
N ASP A 81 4.20 11.31 18.44
CA ASP A 81 4.21 11.22 19.90
C ASP A 81 3.83 9.80 20.37
N ARG A 82 2.83 9.19 19.73
CA ARG A 82 2.46 7.79 19.98
C ARG A 82 3.60 6.83 19.63
N VAL A 83 4.26 7.04 18.50
CA VAL A 83 5.43 6.24 18.10
C VAL A 83 6.55 6.39 19.12
N ALA A 84 6.86 7.62 19.56
CA ALA A 84 7.88 7.87 20.57
C ALA A 84 7.56 7.19 21.91
N ALA A 85 6.29 7.23 22.35
CA ALA A 85 5.86 6.54 23.57
C ALA A 85 6.05 5.01 23.46
N ILE A 86 5.72 4.41 22.31
CA ILE A 86 5.94 2.98 22.06
C ILE A 86 7.44 2.67 22.06
N GLU A 87 8.24 3.44 21.32
CA GLU A 87 9.69 3.24 21.26
C GLU A 87 10.34 3.39 22.64
N SER A 88 9.89 4.34 23.46
CA SER A 88 10.35 4.52 24.84
C SER A 88 10.03 3.30 25.71
N GLY A 89 8.77 2.83 25.71
CA GLY A 89 8.38 1.66 26.50
C GLY A 89 9.09 0.37 26.06
N VAL A 90 9.33 0.21 24.76
CA VAL A 90 10.10 -0.94 24.24
C VAL A 90 11.57 -0.87 24.63
N SER A 91 12.16 0.32 24.74
CA SER A 91 13.57 0.48 25.10
C SER A 91 13.91 -0.02 26.51
N GLU A 92 12.92 -0.15 27.39
CA GLU A 92 13.08 -0.71 28.74
C GLU A 92 13.18 -2.25 28.73
N LEU A 93 12.88 -2.89 27.60
CA LEU A 93 12.83 -4.35 27.45
C LEU A 93 14.05 -4.85 26.66
N ALA A 94 15.03 -5.39 27.38
CA ALA A 94 16.22 -5.96 26.76
C ALA A 94 15.87 -7.09 25.77
N GLY A 95 16.50 -7.05 24.59
CA GLY A 95 16.28 -8.05 23.54
C GLY A 95 14.98 -7.87 22.74
N LEU A 96 14.23 -6.78 22.94
CA LEU A 96 13.06 -6.43 22.15
C LEU A 96 13.29 -5.18 21.31
N ALA A 97 12.90 -5.22 20.04
CA ALA A 97 12.86 -4.06 19.16
C ALA A 97 11.61 -4.10 18.28
N VAL A 98 11.11 -2.92 17.92
CA VAL A 98 9.94 -2.77 17.05
C VAL A 98 10.30 -2.06 15.75
N THR A 99 9.67 -2.46 14.67
CA THR A 99 9.82 -1.88 13.33
C THR A 99 8.53 -2.02 12.54
N GLY A 100 8.34 -1.22 11.49
CA GLY A 100 7.26 -1.41 10.52
C GLY A 100 6.75 -0.12 9.88
N ALA A 101 5.87 -0.31 8.90
CA ALA A 101 5.25 0.77 8.13
C ALA A 101 4.39 1.73 8.98
N TRP A 102 4.09 1.40 10.23
CA TRP A 102 3.36 2.25 11.16
C TRP A 102 4.24 3.30 11.83
N GLN A 103 5.58 3.17 11.79
CA GLN A 103 6.47 4.05 12.56
C GLN A 103 6.65 5.43 11.90
N ARG A 104 7.67 5.57 11.06
CA ARG A 104 8.17 6.86 10.56
C ARG A 104 8.15 6.92 9.03
N GLY A 105 7.35 6.07 8.40
CA GLY A 105 7.17 6.04 6.95
C GLY A 105 6.54 4.74 6.48
N VAL A 106 5.56 4.86 5.59
CA VAL A 106 4.85 3.72 5.00
C VAL A 106 5.60 3.08 3.82
N GLY A 107 6.55 3.81 3.22
CA GLY A 107 7.26 3.37 2.02
C GLY A 107 8.27 2.27 2.33
N VAL A 108 8.49 1.37 1.36
CA VAL A 108 9.46 0.27 1.46
C VAL A 108 10.85 0.74 1.95
N PRO A 109 11.45 1.83 1.45
CA PRO A 109 12.74 2.29 1.96
C PRO A 109 12.72 2.68 3.45
N ALA A 110 11.64 3.29 3.92
CA ALA A 110 11.51 3.66 5.33
C ALA A 110 11.36 2.42 6.23
N CYS A 111 10.60 1.42 5.78
CA CYS A 111 10.51 0.13 6.46
C CYS A 111 11.88 -0.57 6.55
N ILE A 112 12.65 -0.58 5.46
CA ILE A 112 14.00 -1.16 5.42
C ILE A 112 14.92 -0.44 6.41
N ALA A 113 14.94 0.90 6.40
CA ALA A 113 15.77 1.68 7.31
C ALA A 113 15.42 1.45 8.78
N SER A 114 14.12 1.43 9.11
CA SER A 114 13.62 1.12 10.44
C SER A 114 14.02 -0.30 10.88
N ALA A 115 13.82 -1.30 10.02
CA ALA A 115 14.14 -2.69 10.33
C ALA A 115 15.65 -2.90 10.54
N THR A 116 16.47 -2.26 9.71
CA THR A 116 17.94 -2.29 9.83
C THR A 116 18.38 -1.71 11.18
N THR A 117 17.80 -0.58 11.58
CA THR A 117 18.09 0.06 12.88
C THR A 117 17.66 -0.83 14.05
N ALA A 118 16.47 -1.43 13.98
CA ALA A 118 15.98 -2.34 15.00
C ALA A 118 16.88 -3.57 15.15
N ALA A 119 17.31 -4.17 14.04
CA ALA A 119 18.21 -5.32 14.05
C ALA A 119 19.59 -4.97 14.64
N ALA A 120 20.16 -3.80 14.28
CA ALA A 120 21.44 -3.36 14.84
C ALA A 120 21.40 -3.23 16.36
N ARG A 121 20.33 -2.64 16.92
CA ARG A 121 20.14 -2.53 18.38
C ARG A 121 20.09 -3.89 19.07
N LEU A 122 19.41 -4.86 18.48
CA LEU A 122 19.33 -6.22 19.05
C LEU A 122 20.70 -6.90 19.08
N VAL A 123 21.50 -6.73 18.02
CA VAL A 123 22.85 -7.32 17.95
C VAL A 123 23.81 -6.66 18.95
N GLU A 124 23.67 -5.36 19.21
CA GLU A 124 24.46 -4.66 20.24
C GLU A 124 24.12 -5.13 21.66
N VAL A 125 22.83 -5.30 21.99
CA VAL A 125 22.39 -5.78 23.31
C VAL A 125 22.77 -7.24 23.57
N ALA A 126 22.92 -8.05 22.52
CA ALA A 126 23.32 -9.45 22.63
C ALA A 126 24.84 -9.65 22.85
N ARG A 127 25.63 -8.58 22.80
CA ARG A 127 27.09 -8.59 23.07
C ARG A 127 27.35 -8.20 24.52
#